data_AF-A0A4Z0YIY6-F1
#
_entry.id   AF-A0A4Z0YIY6-F1
#
_cell.length_a   1.000
_cell.length_b   1.000
_cell.length_c   1.000
_cell.angle_alpha   90.00
_cell.angle_beta   90.00
_cell.angle_gamma   90.00
#
_symmetry.space_group_name_H-M   'P 1'
#
loop_
_entity.id
_entity.type
_entity.pdbx_description
1 polymer ?
#
loop_
_entity_poly.entity_id
_entity_poly.type
_entity_poly.pdbx_seq_one_letter_code
_entity_poly.pdbx_strand_id
1 'polypeptide(L)'
;MKSLILSCLLLCLGSPAISAPLNARQDWSVGWWSSELQQYGCRPIIFVFAKATYEPGNLGSTIGPTLSDGLKSVFGVTNVATQGVDYDGLIGGNYYPGGAPPWGIYDMQAIISSAAACPHSKIVVSGYSQGAAIVHRAVEGLAADIRARVTGVVTFGDTQTLQDGGQVKGYPTNQTLIICNEGDIICVGTLLPLYPVHWDYVKWVPTATLFLAQTVIAANAIDPWPNGTLTMNSTGAGELAPGVGKDTPLPTKLVAFSSPAATGA
;
A
#
# COMPACT_ATOMS: atom_id res chain seq x y z
N MET A 1 -47.01 -33.62 -46.72
CA MET A 1 -47.48 -32.23 -46.62
C MET A 1 -46.57 -31.47 -45.67
N LYS A 2 -45.91 -30.41 -46.17
CA LYS A 2 -45.36 -29.22 -45.49
C LYS A 2 -44.91 -29.35 -44.01
N SER A 3 -43.63 -29.11 -43.73
CA SER A 3 -43.23 -27.82 -43.14
C SER A 3 -41.71 -27.64 -43.07
N LEU A 4 -41.24 -26.52 -43.62
CA LEU A 4 -39.94 -25.89 -43.36
C LEU A 4 -39.96 -25.27 -41.96
N ILE A 5 -38.94 -25.50 -41.13
CA ILE A 5 -38.58 -24.57 -40.03
C ILE A 5 -37.07 -24.37 -40.08
N LEU A 6 -36.70 -23.19 -40.57
CA LEU A 6 -35.35 -22.64 -40.62
C LEU A 6 -35.03 -22.06 -39.23
N SER A 7 -34.13 -22.70 -38.48
CA SER A 7 -33.68 -22.18 -37.18
C SER A 7 -32.35 -21.45 -37.37
N CYS A 8 -32.40 -20.12 -37.25
CA CYS A 8 -31.25 -19.22 -37.35
C CYS A 8 -30.49 -19.24 -36.01
N LEU A 9 -29.33 -19.89 -35.98
CA LEU A 9 -28.45 -19.92 -34.81
C LEU A 9 -27.58 -18.65 -34.81
N LEU A 10 -27.91 -17.68 -33.96
CA LEU A 10 -27.04 -16.52 -33.68
C LEU A 10 -25.81 -17.00 -32.89
N LEU A 11 -24.64 -16.98 -33.52
CA LEU A 11 -23.35 -17.12 -32.84
C LEU A 11 -23.00 -15.78 -32.16
N CYS A 12 -23.16 -15.72 -30.85
CA CYS A 12 -22.50 -14.71 -30.03
C CYS A 12 -21.00 -15.02 -29.99
N LEU A 13 -20.19 -14.21 -30.67
CA LEU A 13 -18.74 -14.19 -30.50
C LEU A 13 -18.42 -13.56 -29.14
N GLY A 14 -18.42 -14.37 -28.09
CA GLY A 14 -17.84 -13.98 -26.80
C GLY A 14 -16.33 -13.81 -26.97
N SER A 15 -15.81 -12.62 -26.69
CA SER A 15 -14.36 -12.41 -26.60
C SER A 15 -13.81 -13.29 -25.47
N PRO A 16 -12.72 -14.06 -25.70
CA PRO A 16 -12.10 -14.81 -24.63
C PRO A 16 -11.49 -13.83 -23.63
N ALA A 17 -11.96 -13.88 -22.38
CA ALA A 17 -11.22 -13.30 -21.27
C ALA A 17 -9.84 -14.00 -21.21
N ILE A 18 -8.76 -13.23 -21.33
CA ILE A 18 -7.40 -13.74 -21.16
C ILE A 18 -7.22 -14.04 -19.68
N SER A 19 -7.47 -15.29 -19.29
CA SER A 19 -7.08 -15.80 -17.98
C SER A 19 -5.57 -15.97 -17.98
N ALA A 20 -4.83 -15.06 -17.34
CA ALA A 20 -3.43 -15.30 -17.02
C ALA A 20 -3.33 -16.55 -16.12
N PRO A 21 -2.33 -17.44 -16.32
CA PRO A 21 -2.20 -18.66 -15.54
C PRO A 21 -1.87 -18.32 -14.08
N LEU A 22 -2.67 -18.85 -13.13
CA LEU A 22 -2.51 -18.69 -11.69
C LEU A 22 -1.08 -19.04 -11.20
N ASN A 23 -0.40 -19.98 -11.87
CA ASN A 23 0.97 -20.40 -11.56
C ASN A 23 2.02 -19.28 -11.68
N ALA A 24 1.87 -18.33 -12.61
CA ALA A 24 2.85 -17.27 -12.79
C ALA A 24 2.80 -16.21 -11.67
N ARG A 25 1.69 -16.15 -10.91
CA ARG A 25 1.51 -15.21 -9.78
C ARG A 25 2.06 -15.76 -8.46
N GLN A 26 2.09 -17.09 -8.31
CA GLN A 26 2.54 -17.72 -7.06
C GLN A 26 4.07 -17.83 -6.92
N ASP A 27 4.82 -17.73 -8.03
CA ASP A 27 6.28 -17.91 -8.02
C ASP A 27 7.05 -16.72 -7.41
N TRP A 28 6.41 -15.55 -7.31
CA TRP A 28 7.03 -14.32 -6.80
C TRP A 28 6.25 -13.64 -5.67
N SER A 29 5.03 -14.12 -5.35
CA SER A 29 4.22 -13.60 -4.27
C SER A 29 4.98 -13.70 -2.95
N VAL A 30 5.00 -12.62 -2.19
CA VAL A 30 5.67 -12.65 -0.89
C VAL A 30 4.81 -13.44 0.11
N GLY A 31 5.46 -14.30 0.90
CA GLY A 31 4.79 -14.98 2.02
C GLY A 31 4.57 -14.03 3.20
N TRP A 32 4.48 -14.58 4.40
CA TRP A 32 4.33 -13.78 5.63
C TRP A 32 5.61 -13.05 6.07
N TRP A 33 6.72 -13.32 5.38
CA TRP A 33 8.04 -12.78 5.66
C TRP A 33 8.60 -12.11 4.43
N SER A 34 9.23 -10.95 4.61
CA SER A 34 10.00 -10.28 3.58
C SER A 34 11.10 -9.41 4.18
N SER A 35 12.32 -9.56 3.66
CA SER A 35 13.48 -8.74 4.01
C SER A 35 14.27 -8.35 2.76
N GLU A 36 13.57 -8.01 1.68
CA GLU A 36 14.19 -7.81 0.36
C GLU A 36 15.12 -6.60 0.32
N LEU A 37 14.86 -5.55 1.11
CA LEU A 37 15.80 -4.44 1.25
C LEU A 37 17.13 -4.92 1.85
N GLN A 38 17.07 -5.71 2.91
CA GLN A 38 18.27 -6.26 3.57
C GLN A 38 19.00 -7.27 2.67
N GLN A 39 18.26 -8.10 1.94
CA GLN A 39 18.83 -9.16 1.10
C GLN A 39 19.40 -8.64 -0.23
N TYR A 40 18.69 -7.71 -0.88
CA TYR A 40 19.00 -7.29 -2.25
C TYR A 40 19.46 -5.84 -2.36
N GLY A 41 19.44 -5.07 -1.27
CA GLY A 41 19.83 -3.68 -1.25
C GLY A 41 18.85 -2.77 -1.98
N CYS A 42 19.38 -1.67 -2.53
CA CYS A 42 18.58 -0.64 -3.15
C CYS A 42 17.80 -1.17 -4.37
N ARG A 43 16.48 -1.03 -4.30
CA ARG A 43 15.58 -1.15 -5.43
C ARG A 43 14.96 0.21 -5.73
N PRO A 44 14.48 0.43 -6.95
CA PRO A 44 13.82 1.68 -7.28
C PRO A 44 12.65 2.05 -6.38
N ILE A 45 11.91 1.05 -5.90
CA ILE A 45 10.85 1.22 -4.92
C ILE A 45 11.21 0.37 -3.72
N ILE A 46 11.12 0.97 -2.54
CA ILE A 46 11.28 0.28 -1.26
C ILE A 46 9.94 0.41 -0.53
N PHE A 47 9.29 -0.73 -0.29
CA PHE A 47 8.04 -0.81 0.42
C PHE A 47 8.28 -1.31 1.84
N VAL A 48 7.96 -0.48 2.83
CA VAL A 48 8.09 -0.81 4.25
C VAL A 48 6.70 -1.04 4.83
N PHE A 49 6.50 -2.19 5.50
CA PHE A 49 5.19 -2.55 6.03
C PHE A 49 5.23 -3.01 7.49
N ALA A 50 4.27 -2.57 8.29
CA ALA A 50 4.01 -3.08 9.64
C ALA A 50 2.66 -3.81 9.70
N LYS A 51 2.70 -5.10 10.05
CA LYS A 51 1.52 -5.99 10.17
C LYS A 51 0.57 -5.60 11.31
N ALA A 52 -0.60 -6.23 11.35
CA ALA A 52 -1.53 -6.08 12.48
C ALA A 52 -1.19 -7.00 13.66
N THR A 53 -1.93 -6.78 14.76
CA THR A 53 -1.86 -7.64 15.95
C THR A 53 -2.20 -9.09 15.59
N TYR A 54 -1.42 -10.03 16.12
CA TYR A 54 -1.50 -11.48 15.91
C TYR A 54 -1.26 -11.98 14.48
N GLU A 55 -0.96 -11.10 13.53
CA GLU A 55 -0.55 -11.56 12.21
C GLU A 55 0.83 -12.22 12.26
N PRO A 56 1.05 -13.28 11.45
CA PRO A 56 2.32 -14.01 11.45
C PRO A 56 3.43 -13.29 10.68
N GLY A 57 4.67 -13.71 10.89
CA GLY A 57 5.84 -13.16 10.19
C GLY A 57 6.03 -11.66 10.39
N ASN A 58 6.67 -10.97 9.45
CA ASN A 58 6.89 -9.51 9.52
C ASN A 58 6.01 -8.72 8.53
N LEU A 59 5.31 -9.41 7.63
CA LEU A 59 4.31 -8.82 6.72
C LEU A 59 2.87 -9.15 7.10
N GLY A 60 2.64 -10.16 7.93
CA GLY A 60 1.30 -10.69 8.14
C GLY A 60 0.81 -11.58 7.01
N SER A 61 -0.47 -11.92 7.05
CA SER A 61 -1.11 -12.83 6.07
C SER A 61 -2.21 -12.15 5.25
N THR A 62 -2.48 -10.86 5.50
CA THR A 62 -3.56 -10.11 4.87
C THR A 62 -3.03 -8.95 4.02
N ILE A 63 -2.95 -7.74 4.58
CA ILE A 63 -2.68 -6.50 3.87
C ILE A 63 -1.24 -6.45 3.34
N GLY A 64 -0.25 -6.80 4.16
CA GLY A 64 1.16 -6.68 3.80
C GLY A 64 1.53 -7.42 2.52
N PRO A 65 1.29 -8.75 2.44
CA PRO A 65 1.57 -9.51 1.23
C PRO A 65 0.76 -9.02 0.02
N THR A 66 -0.53 -8.76 0.20
CA THR A 66 -1.41 -8.35 -0.91
C THR A 66 -1.00 -6.99 -1.47
N LEU A 67 -0.60 -6.04 -0.63
CA LEU A 67 -0.15 -4.70 -1.05
C LEU A 67 1.24 -4.75 -1.70
N SER A 68 2.16 -5.55 -1.15
CA SER A 68 3.43 -5.86 -1.80
C SER A 68 3.22 -6.41 -3.20
N ASP A 69 2.31 -7.37 -3.35
CA ASP A 69 2.03 -7.99 -4.63
C ASP A 69 1.35 -7.03 -5.61
N GLY A 70 0.50 -6.14 -5.11
CA GLY A 70 -0.06 -5.03 -5.88
C GLY A 70 1.02 -4.13 -6.46
N LEU A 71 1.94 -3.65 -5.63
CA LEU A 71 3.06 -2.80 -6.06
C LEU A 71 3.97 -3.52 -7.06
N LYS A 72 4.31 -4.79 -6.81
CA LYS A 72 5.10 -5.62 -7.73
C LYS A 72 4.38 -5.87 -9.06
N SER A 73 3.05 -5.97 -9.06
CA SER A 73 2.25 -6.08 -10.28
C SER A 73 2.30 -4.79 -11.11
N VAL A 74 2.33 -3.62 -10.47
CA VAL A 74 2.38 -2.32 -11.15
C VAL A 74 3.78 -2.03 -11.70
N PHE A 75 4.82 -2.28 -10.89
CA PHE A 75 6.17 -1.81 -11.18
C PHE A 75 7.15 -2.90 -11.62
N GLY A 76 6.75 -4.17 -11.55
CA GLY A 76 7.61 -5.31 -11.79
C GLY A 76 8.28 -5.81 -10.51
N VAL A 77 8.36 -7.14 -10.37
CA VAL A 77 8.84 -7.85 -9.17
C VAL A 77 10.25 -7.41 -8.76
N THR A 78 11.14 -7.19 -9.72
CA THR A 78 12.55 -6.83 -9.47
C THR A 78 12.76 -5.36 -9.11
N ASN A 79 11.73 -4.52 -9.25
CA ASN A 79 11.79 -3.07 -9.01
C ASN A 79 11.30 -2.68 -7.62
N VAL A 80 10.63 -3.58 -6.90
CA VAL A 80 10.10 -3.35 -5.56
C VAL A 80 10.83 -4.26 -4.58
N ALA A 81 11.52 -3.67 -3.60
CA ALA A 81 11.97 -4.37 -2.41
C ALA A 81 10.95 -4.19 -1.30
N THR A 82 10.31 -5.27 -0.88
CA THR A 82 9.43 -5.31 0.28
C THR A 82 10.23 -5.62 1.55
N GLN A 83 9.96 -4.87 2.62
CA GLN A 83 10.60 -5.04 3.92
C GLN A 83 9.54 -4.95 5.01
N GLY A 84 9.34 -6.05 5.74
CA GLY A 84 8.48 -6.05 6.92
C GLY A 84 9.22 -5.53 8.15
N VAL A 85 8.48 -4.87 9.02
CA VAL A 85 8.90 -4.51 10.38
C VAL A 85 8.81 -5.75 11.26
N ASP A 86 9.92 -6.13 11.87
CA ASP A 86 10.00 -7.34 12.68
C ASP A 86 9.65 -7.01 14.14
N TYR A 87 8.38 -7.24 14.47
CA TYR A 87 7.87 -7.03 15.81
C TYR A 87 6.77 -8.05 16.14
N ASP A 88 6.66 -8.44 17.41
CA ASP A 88 5.82 -9.57 17.80
C ASP A 88 4.33 -9.43 17.44
N GLY A 89 3.82 -8.20 17.31
CA GLY A 89 2.39 -7.97 17.06
C GLY A 89 1.48 -8.44 18.18
N LEU A 90 1.92 -8.37 19.44
CA LEU A 90 1.08 -8.75 20.59
C LEU A 90 0.08 -7.65 20.93
N ILE A 91 -1.09 -8.04 21.46
CA ILE A 91 -2.15 -7.10 21.83
C ILE A 91 -1.70 -6.05 22.84
N GLY A 92 -0.78 -6.42 23.75
CA GLY A 92 -0.17 -5.51 24.72
C GLY A 92 0.50 -4.30 24.08
N GLY A 93 1.00 -4.44 22.84
CA GLY A 93 1.60 -3.37 22.05
C GLY A 93 0.66 -2.18 21.82
N ASN A 94 -0.66 -2.39 21.77
CA ASN A 94 -1.64 -1.31 21.52
C ASN A 94 -1.82 -0.37 22.72
N TYR A 95 -1.35 -0.78 23.90
CA TYR A 95 -1.52 -0.02 25.14
C TYR A 95 -0.28 0.82 25.50
N TYR A 96 0.78 0.76 24.69
CA TYR A 96 1.89 1.68 24.82
C TYR A 96 1.48 3.09 24.39
N PRO A 97 2.15 4.15 24.90
CA PRO A 97 1.94 5.51 24.43
C PRO A 97 2.02 5.59 22.89
N GLY A 98 0.97 6.14 22.28
CA GLY A 98 0.87 6.24 20.82
C GLY A 98 0.49 4.96 20.09
N GLY A 99 -0.01 3.93 20.81
CA GLY A 99 -0.66 2.75 20.24
C GLY A 99 0.26 1.67 19.70
N ALA A 100 1.58 1.80 19.89
CA ALA A 100 2.55 0.89 19.32
C ALA A 100 3.73 0.61 20.26
N PRO A 101 4.30 -0.61 20.23
CA PRO A 101 5.46 -0.94 21.03
C PRO A 101 6.72 -0.18 20.55
N PRO A 102 7.56 0.37 21.45
CA PRO A 102 8.76 1.13 21.09
C PRO A 102 9.73 0.42 20.15
N TRP A 103 9.88 -0.91 20.26
CA TRP A 103 10.78 -1.67 19.40
C TRP A 103 10.29 -1.77 17.95
N GLY A 104 8.98 -1.91 17.72
CA GLY A 104 8.42 -1.88 16.37
C GLY A 104 8.55 -0.50 15.72
N ILE A 105 8.40 0.56 16.52
CA ILE A 105 8.64 1.95 16.10
C ILE A 105 10.11 2.12 15.68
N TYR A 106 11.04 1.70 16.54
CA TYR A 106 12.47 1.79 16.27
C TYR A 106 12.89 0.98 15.04
N ASP A 107 12.39 -0.25 14.88
CA ASP A 107 12.72 -1.09 13.73
C ASP A 107 12.23 -0.45 12.42
N MET A 108 11.00 0.08 12.38
CA MET A 108 10.52 0.81 11.20
C MET A 108 11.37 2.06 10.91
N GLN A 109 11.79 2.81 11.93
CA GLN A 109 12.68 3.96 11.76
C GLN A 109 14.05 3.54 11.19
N ALA A 110 14.61 2.43 11.67
CA ALA A 110 15.87 1.89 11.19
C ALA A 110 15.75 1.43 9.73
N ILE A 111 14.65 0.76 9.37
CA ILE A 111 14.37 0.33 7.99
C ILE A 111 14.23 1.55 7.06
N ILE A 112 13.44 2.56 7.44
CA ILE A 112 13.26 3.77 6.62
C ILE A 112 14.58 4.53 6.49
N SER A 113 15.39 4.62 7.55
CA SER A 113 16.71 5.24 7.50
C SER A 113 17.68 4.50 6.58
N SER A 114 17.65 3.16 6.61
CA SER A 114 18.40 2.31 5.67
C SER A 114 17.94 2.52 4.23
N ALA A 115 16.63 2.58 4.01
CA ALA A 115 16.06 2.85 2.70
C ALA A 115 16.43 4.25 2.18
N ALA A 116 16.52 5.25 3.07
CA ALA A 116 16.94 6.60 2.73
C ALA A 116 18.40 6.70 2.29
N ALA A 117 19.25 5.73 2.64
CA ALA A 117 20.60 5.60 2.11
C ALA A 117 20.64 5.20 0.62
N CYS A 118 19.49 4.85 0.03
CA CYS A 118 19.33 4.67 -1.41
C CYS A 118 18.85 5.98 -2.06
N PRO A 119 19.75 6.78 -2.68
CA PRO A 119 19.48 8.18 -3.03
C PRO A 119 18.43 8.39 -4.12
N HIS A 120 18.10 7.37 -4.91
CA HIS A 120 17.08 7.47 -5.96
C HIS A 120 15.84 6.59 -5.71
N SER A 121 15.84 5.81 -4.62
CA SER A 121 14.71 4.95 -4.27
C SER A 121 13.50 5.77 -3.84
N LYS A 122 12.31 5.29 -4.21
CA LYS A 122 11.02 5.82 -3.73
C LYS A 122 10.55 4.96 -2.58
N ILE A 123 10.50 5.57 -1.39
CA ILE A 123 10.16 4.87 -0.15
C ILE A 123 8.68 5.06 0.10
N VAL A 124 7.93 3.96 0.09
CA VAL A 124 6.52 3.95 0.47
C VAL A 124 6.33 3.12 1.72
N VAL A 125 5.50 3.64 2.63
CA VAL A 125 5.35 3.09 3.97
C VAL A 125 3.88 2.76 4.21
N SER A 126 3.59 1.62 4.82
CA SER A 126 2.23 1.27 5.18
C SER A 126 2.12 0.44 6.44
N GLY A 127 0.94 0.43 7.04
CA GLY A 127 0.68 -0.35 8.24
C GLY A 127 -0.81 -0.61 8.44
N TYR A 128 -1.12 -1.72 9.12
CA TYR A 128 -2.49 -2.15 9.40
C TYR A 128 -2.72 -2.28 10.91
N SER A 129 -3.80 -1.71 11.44
CA SER A 129 -4.19 -1.81 12.85
C SER A 129 -3.10 -1.26 13.79
N GLN A 130 -2.52 -2.08 14.65
CA GLN A 130 -1.33 -1.73 15.45
C GLN A 130 -0.13 -1.30 14.60
N GLY A 131 0.03 -1.90 13.41
CA GLY A 131 1.05 -1.49 12.46
C GLY A 131 0.85 -0.08 11.91
N ALA A 132 -0.40 0.41 11.83
CA ALA A 132 -0.66 1.81 11.51
C ALA A 132 -0.11 2.75 12.61
N ALA A 133 -0.29 2.40 13.89
CA ALA A 133 0.31 3.14 14.99
C ALA A 133 1.85 3.15 14.91
N ILE A 134 2.47 2.04 14.51
CA ILE A 134 3.92 2.00 14.24
C ILE A 134 4.29 3.00 13.15
N VAL A 135 3.54 3.05 12.03
CA VAL A 135 3.76 4.03 10.95
C VAL A 135 3.70 5.46 11.47
N HIS A 136 2.66 5.82 12.22
CA HIS A 136 2.49 7.16 12.79
C HIS A 136 3.71 7.56 13.61
N ARG A 137 4.06 6.75 14.61
CA ARG A 137 5.13 7.04 15.55
C ARG A 137 6.50 7.01 14.89
N ALA A 138 6.73 6.08 13.96
CA ALA A 138 7.99 5.96 13.25
C ALA A 138 8.23 7.21 12.41
N VAL A 139 7.29 7.57 11.54
CA VAL A 139 7.40 8.72 10.63
C VAL A 139 7.47 10.04 11.41
N GLU A 140 6.68 10.21 12.47
CA GLU A 140 6.72 11.40 13.35
C GLU A 140 8.12 11.61 13.94
N GLY A 141 8.76 10.52 14.39
CA GLY A 141 10.06 10.54 15.05
C GLY A 141 11.29 10.53 14.14
N LEU A 142 11.14 10.45 12.81
CA LEU A 142 12.26 10.53 11.87
C LEU A 142 12.89 11.94 11.84
N ALA A 143 14.20 12.00 11.59
CA ALA A 143 14.86 13.24 11.22
C ALA A 143 14.20 13.84 9.96
N ALA A 144 14.14 15.17 9.86
CA ALA A 144 13.35 15.85 8.83
C ALA A 144 13.80 15.52 7.41
N ASP A 145 15.11 15.36 7.20
CA ASP A 145 15.71 14.94 5.94
C ASP A 145 15.33 13.50 5.57
N ILE A 146 15.38 12.57 6.52
CA ILE A 146 14.95 11.17 6.30
C ILE A 146 13.44 11.09 6.05
N ARG A 147 12.63 11.83 6.82
CA ARG A 147 11.19 11.91 6.62
C ARG A 147 10.82 12.42 5.24
N ALA A 148 11.55 13.40 4.71
CA ALA A 148 11.35 13.94 3.37
C ALA A 148 11.68 12.93 2.24
N ARG A 149 12.35 11.82 2.55
CA ARG A 149 12.62 10.72 1.60
C ARG A 149 11.43 9.76 1.46
N VAL A 150 10.51 9.75 2.42
CA VAL A 150 9.26 9.00 2.30
C VAL A 150 8.38 9.69 1.26
N THR A 151 7.94 8.91 0.27
CA THR A 151 7.19 9.37 -0.91
C THR A 151 5.68 9.27 -0.71
N GLY A 152 5.23 8.27 0.05
CA GLY A 152 3.80 8.02 0.30
C GLY A 152 3.58 7.14 1.52
N VAL A 153 2.49 7.40 2.24
CA VAL A 153 2.06 6.66 3.43
C VAL A 153 0.61 6.21 3.26
N VAL A 154 0.33 4.93 3.53
CA VAL A 154 -1.05 4.41 3.62
C VAL A 154 -1.23 3.67 4.94
N THR A 155 -2.32 3.94 5.67
CA THR A 155 -2.70 3.14 6.84
C THR A 155 -4.08 2.51 6.67
N PHE A 156 -4.29 1.34 7.27
CA PHE A 156 -5.55 0.60 7.26
C PHE A 156 -6.01 0.34 8.69
N GLY A 157 -7.31 0.48 8.97
CA GLY A 157 -7.86 0.23 10.32
C GLY A 157 -7.07 0.99 11.38
N ASP A 158 -6.82 2.27 11.11
CA ASP A 158 -5.77 3.00 11.80
C ASP A 158 -6.20 3.40 13.22
N THR A 159 -5.59 2.74 14.21
CA THR A 159 -5.86 2.89 15.64
C THR A 159 -5.57 4.31 16.17
N GLN A 160 -4.85 5.14 15.42
CA GLN A 160 -4.44 6.49 15.82
C GLN A 160 -5.17 7.60 15.07
N THR A 161 -6.09 7.26 14.17
CA THR A 161 -6.82 8.24 13.33
C THR A 161 -7.43 9.37 14.16
N LEU A 162 -8.23 9.05 15.19
CA LEU A 162 -8.85 10.08 16.04
C LEU A 162 -7.81 10.84 16.88
N GLN A 163 -6.86 10.12 17.47
CA GLN A 163 -5.87 10.62 18.42
C GLN A 163 -4.89 11.60 17.77
N ASP A 164 -4.60 11.41 16.48
CA ASP A 164 -3.70 12.26 15.71
C ASP A 164 -4.43 13.25 14.80
N GLY A 165 -5.76 13.25 14.80
CA GLY A 165 -6.58 14.21 14.04
C GLY A 165 -6.63 13.90 12.55
N GLY A 166 -6.60 12.62 12.18
CA GLY A 166 -6.73 12.16 10.79
C GLY A 166 -5.49 12.41 9.94
N GLN A 167 -4.31 12.43 10.55
CA GLN A 167 -3.04 12.72 9.89
C GLN A 167 -1.88 11.98 10.55
N VAL A 168 -0.82 11.70 9.79
CA VAL A 168 0.49 11.38 10.34
C VAL A 168 1.20 12.68 10.68
N LYS A 169 1.43 12.93 11.98
CA LYS A 169 1.99 14.20 12.47
C LYS A 169 3.35 14.50 11.83
N GLY A 170 3.49 15.73 11.33
CA GLY A 170 4.73 16.20 10.71
C GLY A 170 5.00 15.64 9.30
N TYR A 171 4.05 14.92 8.69
CA TYR A 171 4.14 14.40 7.34
C TYR A 171 3.06 14.99 6.40
N PRO A 172 3.34 15.20 5.10
CA PRO A 172 2.38 15.86 4.20
C PRO A 172 1.08 15.07 4.04
N THR A 173 -0.05 15.75 4.27
CA THR A 173 -1.37 15.13 4.14
C THR A 173 -1.66 14.68 2.71
N ASN A 174 -1.19 15.40 1.69
CA ASN A 174 -1.33 15.01 0.28
C ASN A 174 -0.51 13.77 -0.13
N GLN A 175 0.40 13.30 0.73
CA GLN A 175 1.16 12.05 0.56
C GLN A 175 0.69 10.96 1.55
N THR A 176 -0.42 11.19 2.25
CA THR A 176 -0.98 10.29 3.25
C THR A 176 -2.38 9.85 2.84
N LEU A 177 -2.69 8.56 2.96
CA LEU A 177 -4.04 8.03 2.83
C LEU A 177 -4.36 7.15 4.04
N ILE A 178 -5.36 7.55 4.83
CA ILE A 178 -5.85 6.78 5.98
C ILE A 178 -7.16 6.10 5.59
N ILE A 179 -7.19 4.76 5.65
CA ILE A 179 -8.31 3.93 5.24
C ILE A 179 -8.97 3.34 6.48
N CYS A 180 -10.21 3.76 6.74
CA CYS A 180 -11.05 3.25 7.81
C CYS A 180 -12.42 2.84 7.24
N ASN A 181 -12.83 1.61 7.50
CA ASN A 181 -14.16 1.10 7.16
C ASN A 181 -15.23 1.87 7.96
N GLU A 182 -16.42 2.06 7.38
CA GLU A 182 -17.56 2.58 8.12
C GLU A 182 -17.88 1.63 9.29
N GLY A 183 -18.07 2.21 10.48
CA GLY A 183 -18.34 1.45 11.69
C GLY A 183 -17.11 0.80 12.33
N ASP A 184 -15.90 0.99 11.77
CA ASP A 184 -14.68 0.56 12.46
C ASP A 184 -14.40 1.46 13.66
N ILE A 185 -14.83 1.01 14.84
CA ILE A 185 -14.70 1.78 16.08
C ILE A 185 -13.24 1.96 16.52
N ILE A 186 -12.30 1.19 15.96
CA ILE A 186 -10.88 1.34 16.27
C ILE A 186 -10.33 2.67 15.74
N CYS A 187 -10.81 3.09 14.56
CA CYS A 187 -10.44 4.38 13.99
C CYS A 187 -10.97 5.59 14.78
N VAL A 188 -11.96 5.39 15.66
CA VAL A 188 -12.52 6.45 16.52
C VAL A 188 -12.10 6.30 17.98
N GLY A 189 -10.93 5.71 18.23
CA GLY A 189 -10.25 5.75 19.52
C GLY A 189 -10.61 4.64 20.50
N THR A 190 -11.19 3.54 20.03
CA THR A 190 -11.42 2.35 20.86
C THR A 190 -10.45 1.22 20.47
N LEU A 191 -10.27 0.22 21.34
CA LEU A 191 -9.42 -0.96 21.07
C LEU A 191 -10.17 -2.27 21.31
N LEU A 192 -11.49 -2.25 21.16
CA LEU A 192 -12.32 -3.44 21.31
C LEU A 192 -12.19 -4.32 20.06
N PRO A 193 -12.04 -5.65 20.20
CA PRO A 193 -12.05 -6.55 19.05
C PRO A 193 -13.36 -6.41 18.27
N LEU A 194 -13.28 -5.97 17.01
CA LEU A 194 -14.45 -5.73 16.16
C LEU A 194 -14.42 -6.58 14.89
N TYR A 195 -15.05 -7.75 14.97
CA TYR A 195 -15.34 -8.57 13.79
C TYR A 195 -16.73 -8.20 13.22
N PRO A 196 -16.91 -8.18 11.89
CA PRO A 196 -15.92 -8.37 10.83
C PRO A 196 -15.24 -7.09 10.36
N VAL A 197 -15.75 -5.92 10.77
CA VAL A 197 -15.46 -4.63 10.13
C VAL A 197 -13.98 -4.29 10.11
N HIS A 198 -13.26 -4.53 11.21
CA HIS A 198 -11.84 -4.20 11.28
C HIS A 198 -10.94 -5.21 10.55
N TRP A 199 -11.47 -6.37 10.11
CA TRP A 199 -10.72 -7.41 9.39
C TRP A 199 -10.93 -7.38 7.87
N ASP A 200 -11.89 -6.58 7.40
CA ASP A 200 -12.28 -6.52 5.99
C ASP A 200 -11.57 -5.35 5.25
N TYR A 201 -10.24 -5.29 5.35
CA TYR A 201 -9.44 -4.23 4.69
C TYR A 201 -8.75 -4.69 3.39
N VAL A 202 -8.67 -5.99 3.11
CA VAL A 202 -8.06 -6.51 1.88
C VAL A 202 -8.74 -5.94 0.63
N LYS A 203 -10.05 -5.68 0.70
CA LYS A 203 -10.83 -5.02 -0.37
C LYS A 203 -10.30 -3.63 -0.77
N TRP A 204 -9.59 -2.94 0.13
CA TRP A 204 -9.02 -1.60 -0.09
C TRP A 204 -7.58 -1.62 -0.63
N VAL A 205 -6.93 -2.79 -0.68
CA VAL A 205 -5.56 -2.91 -1.19
C VAL A 205 -5.41 -2.39 -2.62
N PRO A 206 -6.35 -2.57 -3.57
CA PRO A 206 -6.27 -1.94 -4.89
C PRO A 206 -6.20 -0.41 -4.83
N THR A 207 -7.05 0.23 -4.01
CA THR A 207 -7.05 1.69 -3.78
C THR A 207 -5.71 2.16 -3.20
N ALA A 208 -5.20 1.46 -2.19
CA ALA A 208 -3.91 1.76 -1.58
C ALA A 208 -2.74 1.59 -2.54
N THR A 209 -2.73 0.51 -3.32
CA THR A 209 -1.72 0.23 -4.35
C THR A 209 -1.68 1.38 -5.35
N LEU A 210 -2.86 1.82 -5.80
CA LEU A 210 -2.99 2.90 -6.76
C LEU A 210 -2.51 4.24 -6.19
N PHE A 211 -2.90 4.59 -4.98
CA PHE A 211 -2.43 5.81 -4.31
C PHE A 211 -0.90 5.82 -4.17
N LEU A 212 -0.31 4.75 -3.63
CA LEU A 212 1.14 4.64 -3.50
C LEU A 212 1.83 4.68 -4.86
N ALA A 213 1.28 4.01 -5.86
CA ALA A 213 1.83 4.05 -7.21
C ALA A 213 1.86 5.46 -7.79
N GLN A 214 0.81 6.26 -7.58
CA GLN A 214 0.76 7.65 -8.02
C GLN A 214 1.82 8.50 -7.31
N THR A 215 2.00 8.34 -5.99
CA THR A 215 3.06 9.07 -5.26
C THR A 215 4.44 8.70 -5.78
N VAL A 216 4.69 7.41 -6.06
CA VAL A 216 5.94 6.90 -6.62
C VAL A 216 6.21 7.45 -8.01
N ILE A 217 5.21 7.44 -8.91
CA ILE A 217 5.31 7.99 -10.26
C ILE A 217 5.65 9.48 -10.21
N ALA A 218 4.94 10.25 -9.38
CA ALA A 218 5.17 11.68 -9.22
C ALA A 218 6.59 11.97 -8.71
N ALA A 219 7.07 11.23 -7.71
CA ALA A 219 8.42 11.41 -7.18
C ALA A 219 9.51 10.95 -8.16
N ASN A 220 9.26 9.90 -8.96
CA ASN A 220 10.18 9.43 -10.00
C ASN A 220 10.27 10.38 -11.19
N ALA A 221 9.24 11.18 -11.46
CA ALA A 221 9.31 12.24 -12.47
C ALA A 221 10.26 13.37 -12.06
N ILE A 222 10.44 13.62 -10.76
CA ILE A 222 11.32 14.66 -10.21
C ILE A 222 12.75 14.15 -10.06
N ASP A 223 12.91 12.93 -9.54
CA ASP A 223 14.20 12.28 -9.31
C ASP A 223 14.14 10.86 -9.88
N PRO A 224 14.44 10.68 -11.19
CA PRO A 224 14.32 9.38 -11.84
C PRO A 224 15.32 8.35 -11.31
N TRP A 225 14.92 7.08 -11.30
CA TRP A 225 15.86 6.00 -11.06
C TRP A 225 17.00 6.01 -12.11
N PRO A 226 18.28 5.94 -11.70
CA PRO A 226 19.42 5.99 -12.61
C PRO A 226 19.43 4.79 -13.56
N ASN A 227 19.97 4.98 -14.76
CA ASN A 227 20.04 3.99 -15.85
C ASN A 227 18.68 3.65 -16.53
N GLY A 228 17.66 4.50 -16.34
CA GLY A 228 16.58 4.70 -17.33
C GLY A 228 15.59 3.55 -17.53
N THR A 229 15.57 2.54 -16.66
CA THR A 229 14.81 1.29 -16.92
C THR A 229 13.41 1.25 -16.28
N LEU A 230 13.07 2.23 -15.44
CA LEU A 230 11.73 2.30 -14.85
C LEU A 230 10.79 3.15 -15.69
N THR A 231 10.31 2.54 -16.78
CA THR A 231 9.12 3.01 -17.47
C THR A 231 7.91 2.67 -16.60
N MET A 232 7.57 3.57 -15.67
CA MET A 232 6.35 3.46 -14.89
C MET A 232 5.17 3.78 -15.81
N ASN A 233 4.49 2.75 -16.30
CA ASN A 233 3.38 2.93 -17.21
C ASN A 233 2.18 3.50 -16.42
N SER A 234 1.98 4.83 -16.51
CA SER A 234 0.90 5.53 -15.80
C SER A 234 -0.50 5.03 -16.19
N THR A 235 -0.64 4.31 -17.30
CA THR A 235 -1.89 3.72 -17.79
C THR A 235 -2.41 2.55 -16.94
N GLY A 236 -1.57 1.93 -16.09
CA GLY A 236 -2.00 0.86 -15.17
C GLY A 236 -2.54 1.37 -13.84
N ALA A 237 -2.23 2.62 -13.49
CA ALA A 237 -2.74 3.29 -12.31
C ALA A 237 -4.08 3.95 -12.66
N GLY A 238 -5.18 3.18 -12.61
CA GLY A 238 -6.52 3.70 -12.90
C GLY A 238 -6.90 4.95 -12.10
N GLU A 239 -8.00 5.61 -12.44
CA GLU A 239 -8.54 6.62 -11.53
C GLU A 239 -8.89 5.95 -10.19
N LEU A 240 -8.57 6.61 -9.06
CA LEU A 240 -9.10 6.19 -7.77
C LEU A 240 -10.61 6.23 -7.93
N ALA A 241 -11.27 5.06 -7.93
CA ALA A 241 -12.72 5.02 -7.94
C ALA A 241 -13.19 5.92 -6.78
N PRO A 242 -14.09 6.89 -7.01
CA PRO A 242 -14.83 7.47 -5.92
C PRO A 242 -15.41 6.30 -5.13
N GLY A 243 -15.22 6.29 -3.80
CA GLY A 243 -15.81 5.26 -2.95
C GLY A 243 -17.28 5.13 -3.30
N VAL A 244 -17.67 4.02 -3.91
CA VAL A 244 -19.07 3.78 -4.28
C VAL A 244 -19.80 3.43 -2.98
N GLY A 245 -20.37 4.45 -2.35
CA GLY A 245 -21.23 4.31 -1.17
C GLY A 245 -20.46 4.21 0.15
N LYS A 246 -20.83 5.12 1.07
CA LYS A 246 -20.65 5.19 2.54
C LYS A 246 -19.29 4.82 3.19
N ASP A 247 -18.54 3.85 2.69
CA ASP A 247 -17.17 3.48 3.10
C ASP A 247 -16.11 4.27 2.32
N THR A 248 -16.18 5.60 2.26
CA THR A 248 -15.15 6.35 1.49
C THR A 248 -13.90 6.56 2.37
N PRO A 249 -12.68 6.18 1.91
CA PRO A 249 -11.44 6.56 2.59
C PRO A 249 -11.44 8.07 2.85
N LEU A 250 -10.88 8.51 3.99
CA LEU A 250 -10.82 9.94 4.30
C LEU A 250 -10.15 10.66 3.12
N PRO A 251 -10.81 11.67 2.52
CA PRO A 251 -10.40 12.17 1.22
C PRO A 251 -9.09 12.92 1.34
N THR A 252 -7.99 12.27 1.00
CA THR A 252 -6.83 12.97 0.45
C THR A 252 -7.25 13.44 -0.92
N LYS A 253 -7.39 14.77 -1.12
CA LYS A 253 -7.69 15.31 -2.45
C LYS A 253 -6.76 14.68 -3.47
N LEU A 254 -7.30 13.80 -4.31
CA LEU A 254 -6.66 13.36 -5.53
C LEU A 254 -6.41 14.59 -6.38
N VAL A 255 -5.15 14.97 -6.46
CA VAL A 255 -4.73 15.89 -7.50
C VAL A 255 -4.81 15.08 -8.79
N ALA A 256 -5.72 15.47 -9.68
CA ALA A 256 -5.66 15.02 -11.07
C ALA A 256 -4.27 15.43 -11.60
N PHE A 257 -3.36 14.48 -11.70
CA PHE A 257 -2.06 14.72 -12.31
C PHE A 257 -2.29 14.83 -13.81
N SER A 258 -2.34 16.06 -14.31
CA SER A 258 -2.27 16.32 -15.74
C SER A 258 -0.99 15.68 -16.27
N SER A 259 -1.13 14.65 -17.10
CA SER A 259 -0.02 14.06 -17.84
C SER A 259 0.75 15.19 -18.54
N PRO A 260 2.08 15.31 -18.41
CA PRO A 260 2.82 16.26 -19.21
C PRO A 260 2.61 15.87 -20.67
N ALA A 261 2.03 16.79 -21.44
CA ALA A 261 1.78 16.61 -22.85
C ALA A 261 3.06 16.08 -23.51
N ALA A 262 2.95 14.96 -24.21
CA ALA A 262 4.00 14.50 -25.10
C ALA A 262 4.27 15.64 -26.09
N THR A 263 5.36 16.37 -25.89
CA THR A 263 5.90 17.30 -26.89
C THR A 263 6.41 16.44 -28.03
N GLY A 264 5.54 16.23 -29.02
CA GLY A 264 5.90 15.63 -30.28
C GLY A 264 6.61 16.62 -31.19
N ALA A 265 7.49 16.03 -32.03
CA ALA A 265 8.29 16.60 -33.11
C ALA A 265 9.54 17.39 -32.70
#